data_AF-U2MV94-F1
#
_entry.id   AF-U2MV94-F1
#
_cell.length_a   1.000
_cell.length_b   1.000
_cell.length_c   1.000
_cell.angle_alpha   90.00
_cell.angle_beta   90.00
_cell.angle_gamma   90.00
#
_symmetry.space_group_name_H-M   'P 1'
#
loop_
_entity.id
_entity.type
_entity.pdbx_description
1 polymer ?
#
loop_
_entity_poly.entity_id
_entity_poly.type
_entity_poly.pdbx_seq_one_letter_code
_entity_poly.pdbx_strand_id
1 'polypeptide(L)'
;MKIHRKKLFFGILLAIIVAVAVGFAWHSFRYSDEEILRCTTVIEEQSYDEISIDGKPKLFVGDINSPSSLADATTIKDSLHKNRRFTVGFWINRYPLLPSCRGCIVTAGIDTSPDRITDSTVISLVIGRLKTTFTARRDSLISITDELDYYLRVHDVQDEGFHSISQYAARLRTERQHADSVLSALKQLTDLSQLTIRRRRIYTLLYYSDRKTPHRIVAKLIRRDTRNGLVLLQTADRQTPDGICTVHLLPWRRPITPVVKSVSHPGIAFQPISAHSLHPQHIAGSCRRGRVYGFPKLLVTDGAPLFSANGTFVGIFSNGRLISRRQVSHLFEKEK
;
A
#
# COMPACT_ATOMS: atom_id res chain seq x y z
N MET A 1 -22.34 -4.55 -65.63
CA MET A 1 -21.37 -3.54 -65.10
C MET A 1 -21.90 -2.65 -63.95
N LYS A 2 -23.17 -2.21 -63.91
CA LYS A 2 -23.69 -1.28 -62.87
C LYS A 2 -23.76 -1.86 -61.44
N ILE A 3 -23.96 -3.17 -61.28
CA ILE A 3 -24.09 -3.84 -59.96
C ILE A 3 -22.75 -3.89 -59.21
N HIS A 4 -21.63 -4.07 -59.92
CA HIS A 4 -20.29 -4.07 -59.32
C HIS A 4 -19.89 -2.69 -58.78
N ARG A 5 -20.28 -1.59 -59.45
CA ARG A 5 -20.02 -0.22 -58.97
C ARG A 5 -20.76 0.10 -57.67
N LYS A 6 -22.01 -0.36 -57.50
CA LYS A 6 -22.78 -0.16 -56.26
C LYS A 6 -22.20 -0.95 -55.08
N LYS A 7 -21.77 -2.20 -55.31
CA LYS A 7 -21.09 -3.02 -54.28
C LYS A 7 -19.74 -2.43 -53.89
N LEU A 8 -18.98 -1.91 -54.86
CA LEU A 8 -17.72 -1.21 -54.61
C LEU A 8 -17.93 0.08 -53.79
N PHE A 9 -18.95 0.87 -54.13
CA PHE A 9 -19.30 2.09 -53.40
C PHE A 9 -19.74 1.80 -51.95
N PHE A 10 -20.56 0.77 -51.73
CA PHE A 10 -20.93 0.33 -50.38
C PHE A 10 -19.72 -0.17 -49.58
N GLY A 11 -18.79 -0.89 -50.22
CA GLY A 11 -17.55 -1.33 -49.58
C GLY A 11 -16.66 -0.16 -49.16
N ILE A 12 -16.51 0.85 -50.00
CA ILE A 12 -15.73 2.07 -49.68
C ILE A 12 -16.42 2.86 -48.55
N LEU A 13 -17.74 3.03 -48.61
CA LEU A 13 -18.49 3.73 -47.56
C LEU A 13 -18.35 3.02 -46.20
N LEU A 14 -18.48 1.69 -46.18
CA LEU A 14 -18.27 0.89 -44.97
C LEU A 14 -16.85 1.04 -44.43
N ALA A 15 -15.83 1.01 -45.30
CA ALA A 15 -14.44 1.20 -44.91
C ALA A 15 -14.20 2.59 -44.29
N ILE A 16 -14.82 3.65 -44.85
CA ILE A 16 -14.74 5.00 -44.29
C ILE A 16 -15.42 5.06 -42.91
N ILE A 17 -16.61 4.48 -42.76
CA ILE A 17 -17.31 4.44 -41.46
C ILE A 17 -16.47 3.71 -40.42
N VAL A 18 -15.88 2.56 -40.77
CA VAL A 18 -14.99 1.81 -39.87
C VAL A 18 -13.74 2.63 -39.53
N ALA A 19 -13.13 3.30 -40.51
CA ALA A 19 -11.96 4.15 -40.27
C ALA A 19 -12.27 5.33 -39.35
N VAL A 20 -13.42 5.98 -39.53
CA VAL A 20 -13.90 7.07 -38.66
C VAL A 20 -14.21 6.54 -37.26
N ALA A 21 -14.88 5.40 -37.14
CA ALA A 21 -15.17 4.77 -35.84
C ALA A 21 -13.88 4.37 -35.09
N VAL A 22 -12.89 3.82 -35.79
CA VAL A 22 -11.57 3.49 -35.24
C VAL A 22 -10.82 4.76 -34.82
N GLY A 23 -10.86 5.82 -35.65
CA GLY A 23 -10.25 7.10 -35.34
C GLY A 23 -10.90 7.78 -34.12
N PHE A 24 -12.23 7.74 -34.04
CA PHE A 24 -13.00 8.26 -32.91
C PHE A 24 -12.68 7.48 -31.64
N ALA A 25 -12.74 6.14 -31.67
CA ALA A 25 -12.32 5.30 -30.56
C ALA A 25 -10.86 5.58 -30.16
N TRP A 26 -9.97 5.85 -31.12
CA TRP A 26 -8.58 6.18 -30.81
C TRP A 26 -8.43 7.50 -30.05
N HIS A 27 -9.31 8.47 -30.32
CA HIS A 27 -9.32 9.79 -29.68
C HIS A 27 -10.06 9.78 -28.34
N SER A 28 -11.17 9.06 -28.22
CA SER A 28 -12.02 9.01 -27.02
C SER A 28 -11.36 8.43 -25.77
N PHE A 29 -10.24 7.72 -25.89
CA PHE A 29 -9.48 7.19 -24.75
C PHE A 29 -8.23 8.01 -24.39
N ARG A 30 -8.29 9.32 -24.64
CA ARG A 30 -7.33 10.31 -24.12
C ARG A 30 -7.94 10.97 -22.90
N TYR A 31 -7.23 10.95 -21.79
CA TYR A 31 -7.65 11.57 -20.54
C TYR A 31 -7.16 13.01 -20.49
N SER A 32 -8.02 13.92 -20.05
CA SER A 32 -7.63 15.29 -19.68
C SER A 32 -6.77 15.29 -18.42
N ASP A 33 -6.08 16.39 -18.15
CA ASP A 33 -5.27 16.52 -16.93
C ASP A 33 -6.17 16.38 -15.66
N GLU A 34 -7.40 16.93 -15.67
CA GLU A 34 -8.36 16.76 -14.57
C GLU A 34 -8.82 15.31 -14.38
N GLU A 35 -9.08 14.59 -15.47
CA GLU A 35 -9.46 13.17 -15.41
C GLU A 35 -8.32 12.31 -14.85
N ILE A 36 -7.07 12.64 -15.19
CA ILE A 36 -5.89 11.96 -14.64
C ILE A 36 -5.78 12.21 -13.12
N LEU A 37 -6.12 13.41 -12.63
CA LEU A 37 -6.18 13.67 -11.18
C LEU A 37 -7.25 12.82 -10.50
N ARG A 38 -8.47 12.82 -11.05
CA ARG A 38 -9.63 12.09 -10.52
C ARG A 38 -9.50 10.56 -10.59
N CYS A 39 -8.59 10.04 -11.42
CA CYS A 39 -8.35 8.59 -11.49
C CYS A 39 -7.40 8.07 -10.41
N THR A 40 -6.67 8.96 -9.74
CA THR A 40 -5.67 8.60 -8.75
C THR A 40 -6.30 8.53 -7.36
N THR A 41 -5.87 7.56 -6.54
CA THR A 41 -6.30 7.40 -5.16
C THR A 41 -5.08 7.14 -4.27
N VAL A 42 -5.15 7.61 -3.04
CA VAL A 42 -4.21 7.21 -2.00
C VAL A 42 -4.70 5.92 -1.37
N ILE A 43 -3.76 5.05 -1.00
CA ILE A 43 -4.00 3.79 -0.32
C ILE A 43 -3.24 3.85 0.99
N GLU A 44 -3.99 3.82 2.09
CA GLU A 44 -3.49 3.59 3.44
C GLU A 44 -3.50 2.09 3.69
N GLU A 45 -2.32 1.50 3.84
CA GLU A 45 -2.12 0.13 4.29
C GLU A 45 -1.78 0.14 5.78
N GLN A 46 -2.55 -0.59 6.57
CA GLN A 46 -2.22 -0.92 7.94
C GLN A 46 -1.86 -2.39 8.00
N SER A 47 -0.65 -2.71 8.46
CA SER A 47 -0.16 -4.08 8.52
C SER A 47 0.47 -4.43 9.85
N TYR A 48 0.21 -5.66 10.31
CA TYR A 48 0.84 -6.24 11.48
C TYR A 48 0.91 -7.77 11.36
N ASP A 49 1.86 -8.38 12.04
CA ASP A 49 2.07 -9.80 12.13
C ASP A 49 1.53 -10.35 13.46
N GLU A 50 0.66 -11.35 13.36
CA GLU A 50 0.11 -12.12 14.48
C GLU A 50 0.91 -13.40 14.66
N ILE A 51 1.56 -13.57 15.81
CA ILE A 51 2.21 -14.83 16.19
C ILE A 51 1.20 -15.64 16.99
N SER A 52 0.82 -16.81 16.46
CA SER A 52 -0.29 -17.62 16.95
C SER A 52 0.13 -19.05 17.27
N ILE A 53 -0.48 -19.61 18.32
CA ILE A 53 -0.45 -21.04 18.67
C ILE A 53 -1.84 -21.59 18.36
N ASP A 54 -1.94 -22.66 17.57
CA ASP A 54 -3.23 -23.29 17.22
C ASP A 54 -4.27 -22.28 16.68
N GLY A 55 -3.81 -21.28 15.92
CA GLY A 55 -4.65 -20.22 15.37
C GLY A 55 -5.14 -19.16 16.36
N LYS A 56 -4.74 -19.23 17.63
CA LYS A 56 -5.01 -18.19 18.64
C LYS A 56 -3.84 -17.21 18.72
N PRO A 57 -4.03 -15.91 18.40
CA PRO A 57 -2.97 -14.92 18.44
C PRO A 57 -2.55 -14.65 19.89
N LYS A 58 -1.23 -14.63 20.13
CA LYS A 58 -0.62 -14.41 21.45
C LYS A 58 0.24 -13.17 21.50
N LEU A 59 0.90 -12.85 20.38
CA LEU A 59 1.78 -11.71 20.27
C LEU A 59 1.55 -11.02 18.93
N PHE A 60 1.61 -9.71 18.94
CA PHE A 60 1.45 -8.87 17.77
C PHE A 60 2.72 -8.03 17.55
N VAL A 61 3.15 -7.94 16.31
CA VAL A 61 4.36 -7.21 15.87
C VAL A 61 3.99 -6.37 14.64
N GLY A 62 4.53 -5.18 14.48
CA GLY A 62 4.27 -4.37 13.26
C GLY A 62 4.82 -5.04 11.98
N ASP A 63 6.08 -5.45 11.99
CA ASP A 63 6.76 -6.18 10.92
C ASP A 63 7.87 -7.07 11.51
N ILE A 64 7.76 -8.39 11.35
CA ILE A 64 8.76 -9.36 11.84
C ILE A 64 10.15 -9.18 11.24
N ASN A 65 10.27 -8.52 10.08
CA ASN A 65 11.56 -8.32 9.41
C ASN A 65 12.29 -7.08 9.92
N SER A 66 11.60 -6.18 10.64
CA SER A 66 12.14 -4.91 11.11
C SER A 66 12.59 -5.03 12.58
N PRO A 67 13.89 -4.84 12.90
CA PRO A 67 14.37 -4.89 14.28
C PRO A 67 13.68 -3.88 15.21
N SER A 68 13.37 -2.68 14.71
CA SER A 68 12.64 -1.67 15.49
C SER A 68 11.22 -2.13 15.79
N SER A 69 10.56 -2.74 14.80
CA SER A 69 9.21 -3.25 15.04
C SER A 69 9.17 -4.46 15.96
N LEU A 70 10.22 -5.28 16.00
CA LEU A 70 10.35 -6.37 16.97
C LEU A 70 10.45 -5.82 18.39
N ALA A 71 11.12 -4.69 18.60
CA ALA A 71 11.21 -4.04 19.91
C ALA A 71 9.85 -3.49 20.40
N ASP A 72 8.94 -3.18 19.48
CA ASP A 72 7.58 -2.69 19.76
C ASP A 72 6.54 -3.83 19.84
N ALA A 73 6.96 -5.09 19.93
CA ALA A 73 6.04 -6.22 20.04
C ALA A 73 5.16 -6.10 21.29
N THR A 74 3.91 -6.55 21.19
CA THR A 74 2.92 -6.36 22.26
C THR A 74 1.91 -7.51 22.31
N THR A 75 1.34 -7.74 23.48
CA THR A 75 0.24 -8.70 23.67
C THR A 75 -1.13 -8.08 23.40
N ILE A 76 -1.20 -6.75 23.21
CA ILE A 76 -2.45 -6.00 23.00
C ILE A 76 -2.56 -5.56 21.54
N LYS A 77 -3.59 -6.05 20.84
CA LYS A 77 -3.82 -5.76 19.42
C LYS A 77 -3.90 -4.26 19.11
N ASP A 78 -4.60 -3.50 19.94
CA ASP A 78 -4.91 -2.09 19.70
C ASP A 78 -3.72 -1.14 19.90
N SER A 79 -2.55 -1.65 20.28
CA SER A 79 -1.35 -0.81 20.40
C SER A 79 -0.60 -0.62 19.07
N LEU A 80 -1.00 -1.34 18.00
CA LEU A 80 -0.28 -1.38 16.72
C LEU A 80 -0.76 -0.40 15.64
N HIS A 81 -1.61 0.58 16.00
CA HIS A 81 -2.13 1.60 15.07
C HIS A 81 -1.05 2.47 14.36
N LYS A 82 0.21 2.34 14.78
CA LYS A 82 1.36 3.11 14.28
C LYS A 82 1.94 2.60 12.96
N ASN A 83 1.71 1.34 12.56
CA ASN A 83 2.28 0.80 11.32
C ASN A 83 1.38 1.10 10.10
N ARG A 84 1.38 2.37 9.69
CA ARG A 84 0.66 2.86 8.51
C ARG A 84 1.64 3.15 7.39
N ARG A 85 1.36 2.59 6.23
CA ARG A 85 2.07 2.92 4.99
C ARG A 85 1.09 3.56 4.02
N PHE A 86 1.54 4.62 3.37
CA PHE A 86 0.76 5.27 2.33
C PHE A 86 1.40 5.03 0.98
N THR A 87 0.57 4.77 -0.02
CA THR A 87 0.97 4.49 -1.40
C THR A 87 -0.09 5.06 -2.33
N VAL A 88 0.20 5.12 -3.63
CA VAL A 88 -0.73 5.62 -4.64
C VAL A 88 -1.23 4.46 -5.50
N GLY A 89 -2.48 4.53 -5.92
CA GLY A 89 -3.04 3.65 -6.93
C GLY A 89 -3.98 4.42 -7.84
N PHE A 90 -4.63 3.71 -8.75
CA PHE A 90 -5.60 4.30 -9.65
C PHE A 90 -6.77 3.36 -9.94
N TRP A 91 -7.93 3.96 -10.18
CA TRP A 91 -9.15 3.25 -10.50
C TRP A 91 -9.08 2.73 -11.93
N ILE A 92 -9.48 1.47 -12.12
CA ILE A 92 -9.29 0.80 -13.41
C ILE A 92 -10.52 -0.01 -13.80
N ASN A 93 -10.84 0.01 -15.08
CA ASN A 93 -11.89 -0.81 -15.66
C ASN A 93 -11.41 -2.25 -15.86
N ARG A 94 -12.24 -3.21 -15.44
CA ARG A 94 -11.97 -4.63 -15.65
C ARG A 94 -11.94 -5.00 -17.14
N TYR A 95 -12.86 -4.44 -17.93
CA TYR A 95 -12.94 -4.69 -19.36
C TYR A 95 -12.35 -3.51 -20.15
N PRO A 96 -11.57 -3.77 -21.21
CA PRO A 96 -10.87 -2.73 -21.96
C PRO A 96 -11.74 -1.57 -22.47
N LEU A 97 -12.96 -1.87 -22.92
CA LEU A 97 -13.82 -0.91 -23.64
C LEU A 97 -15.10 -0.55 -22.88
N LEU A 98 -15.35 -1.14 -21.71
CA LEU A 98 -16.58 -0.92 -20.94
C LEU A 98 -16.26 -0.25 -19.60
N PRO A 99 -17.06 0.72 -19.15
CA PRO A 99 -16.94 1.30 -17.81
C PRO A 99 -17.36 0.25 -16.78
N SER A 100 -16.39 -0.54 -16.32
CA SER A 100 -16.62 -1.74 -15.51
C SER A 100 -15.63 -1.83 -14.34
N CYS A 101 -15.32 -0.69 -13.73
CA CYS A 101 -14.38 -0.62 -12.62
C CYS A 101 -14.86 -1.45 -11.44
N ARG A 102 -16.13 -1.35 -11.04
CA ARG A 102 -16.68 -2.09 -9.88
C ARG A 102 -15.81 -1.93 -8.63
N GLY A 103 -15.36 -0.71 -8.42
CA GLY A 103 -14.46 -0.33 -7.34
C GLY A 103 -13.07 -0.97 -7.40
N CYS A 104 -12.56 -1.38 -8.58
CA CYS A 104 -11.21 -1.94 -8.74
C CYS A 104 -10.12 -0.87 -8.77
N ILE A 105 -9.03 -1.12 -8.03
CA ILE A 105 -7.87 -0.24 -7.94
C ILE A 105 -6.61 -1.06 -8.14
N VAL A 106 -5.69 -0.55 -8.95
CA VAL A 106 -4.36 -1.14 -9.11
C VAL A 106 -3.32 -0.25 -8.44
N THR A 107 -2.37 -0.89 -7.78
CA THR A 107 -1.25 -0.22 -7.11
C THR A 107 0.01 -1.10 -7.16
N ALA A 108 1.15 -0.53 -6.78
CA ALA A 108 2.44 -1.20 -6.67
C ALA A 108 3.18 -0.70 -5.42
N GLY A 109 4.25 -1.39 -5.04
CA GLY A 109 5.05 -1.01 -3.87
C GLY A 109 4.50 -1.50 -2.53
N ILE A 110 3.33 -2.16 -2.54
CA ILE A 110 2.82 -2.94 -1.41
C ILE A 110 3.58 -4.26 -1.32
N ASP A 111 3.85 -4.71 -0.10
CA ASP A 111 4.51 -5.99 0.13
C ASP A 111 3.61 -7.14 -0.37
N THR A 112 4.14 -7.96 -1.28
CA THR A 112 3.45 -9.10 -1.88
C THR A 112 3.79 -10.43 -1.21
N SER A 113 4.58 -10.40 -0.14
CA SER A 113 4.94 -11.58 0.65
C SER A 113 3.69 -12.31 1.16
N PRO A 114 3.76 -13.65 1.28
CA PRO A 114 2.63 -14.46 1.72
C PRO A 114 2.14 -14.01 3.09
N ASP A 115 0.82 -14.08 3.30
CA ASP A 115 0.21 -13.67 4.57
C ASP A 115 0.46 -14.66 5.70
N ARG A 116 0.95 -15.87 5.40
CA ARG A 116 1.15 -16.92 6.39
C ARG A 116 2.55 -17.50 6.23
N ILE A 117 3.26 -17.57 7.35
CA ILE A 117 4.56 -18.21 7.47
C ILE A 117 4.39 -19.38 8.44
N THR A 118 4.77 -20.56 7.97
CA THR A 118 4.74 -21.83 8.73
C THR A 118 6.12 -22.48 8.82
N ASP A 119 7.14 -21.85 8.22
CA ASP A 119 8.52 -22.35 8.26
C ASP A 119 9.06 -22.23 9.70
N SER A 120 9.34 -23.39 10.31
CA SER A 120 9.81 -23.48 11.69
C SER A 120 11.17 -22.80 11.90
N THR A 121 12.03 -22.76 10.88
CA THR A 121 13.34 -22.10 10.95
C THR A 121 13.20 -20.59 11.02
N VAL A 122 12.32 -20.01 10.19
CA VAL A 122 12.01 -18.57 10.21
C VAL A 122 11.33 -18.19 11.52
N ILE A 123 10.36 -18.99 11.97
CA ILE A 123 9.62 -18.75 13.21
C ILE A 123 10.55 -18.78 14.42
N SER A 124 11.39 -19.81 14.55
CA SER A 124 12.36 -19.92 15.65
C SER A 124 13.36 -18.76 15.67
N LEU A 125 13.81 -18.30 14.50
CA LEU A 125 14.67 -17.13 14.38
C LEU A 125 13.97 -15.85 14.88
N VAL A 126 12.71 -15.62 14.47
CA VAL A 126 11.92 -14.46 14.93
C VAL A 126 11.70 -14.51 16.45
N ILE A 127 11.32 -15.68 16.99
CA ILE A 127 11.13 -15.87 18.44
C ILE A 127 12.44 -15.68 19.20
N GLY A 128 13.55 -16.20 18.68
CA GLY A 128 14.88 -16.00 19.26
C GLY A 128 15.25 -14.52 19.34
N ARG A 129 15.03 -13.75 18.26
CA ARG A 129 15.25 -12.31 18.25
C ARG A 129 14.38 -11.57 19.27
N LEU A 130 13.07 -11.87 19.31
CA LEU A 130 12.14 -11.28 20.28
C LEU A 130 12.60 -11.55 21.72
N LYS A 131 12.97 -12.80 22.02
CA LYS A 131 13.45 -13.19 23.34
C LYS A 131 14.70 -12.41 23.73
N THR A 132 15.69 -12.31 22.85
CA THR A 132 16.93 -11.56 23.10
C THR A 132 16.64 -10.07 23.32
N THR A 133 15.84 -9.44 22.45
CA THR A 133 15.49 -8.01 22.55
C THR A 133 14.77 -7.70 23.86
N PHE A 134 13.74 -8.46 24.21
CA PHE A 134 12.96 -8.18 25.43
C PHE A 134 13.68 -8.58 26.71
N THR A 135 14.55 -9.60 26.69
CA THR A 135 15.38 -9.94 27.85
C THR A 135 16.36 -8.80 28.15
N ALA A 136 17.10 -8.33 27.14
CA ALA A 136 18.01 -7.20 27.32
C ALA A 136 17.28 -5.92 27.75
N ARG A 137 16.10 -5.63 27.17
CA ARG A 137 15.29 -4.47 27.56
C ARG A 137 14.80 -4.59 29.01
N ARG A 138 14.28 -5.75 29.42
CA ARG A 138 13.83 -5.98 30.79
C ARG A 138 14.97 -5.84 31.79
N ASP A 139 16.13 -6.44 31.52
CA ASP A 139 17.27 -6.43 32.45
C ASP A 139 17.81 -5.00 32.64
N SER A 140 17.86 -4.20 31.56
CA SER A 140 18.17 -2.77 31.64
C SER A 140 17.11 -2.00 32.45
N LEU A 141 15.82 -2.27 32.24
CA LEU A 141 14.75 -1.62 33.00
C LEU A 141 14.77 -1.99 34.49
N ILE A 142 15.10 -3.24 34.85
CA ILE A 142 15.26 -3.67 36.24
C ILE A 142 16.35 -2.84 36.91
N SER A 143 17.54 -2.78 36.32
CA SER A 143 18.67 -2.01 36.88
C SER A 143 18.31 -0.55 37.14
N ILE A 144 17.63 0.11 36.19
CA ILE A 144 17.25 1.52 36.33
C ILE A 144 16.12 1.69 37.36
N THR A 145 15.14 0.78 37.37
CA THR A 145 14.00 0.86 38.29
C THR A 145 14.46 0.67 39.73
N ASP A 146 15.39 -0.25 40.00
CA ASP A 146 15.92 -0.50 41.34
C ASP A 146 16.68 0.72 41.89
N GLU A 147 17.42 1.44 41.04
CA GLU A 147 18.09 2.69 41.40
C GLU A 147 17.08 3.82 41.69
N LEU A 148 16.03 3.96 40.87
CA LEU A 148 14.97 4.94 41.11
C LEU A 148 14.15 4.62 42.35
N ASP A 149 13.91 3.34 42.63
CA ASP A 149 13.21 2.89 43.84
C ASP A 149 14.03 3.16 45.11
N TYR A 150 15.36 3.08 45.01
CA TYR A 150 16.26 3.53 46.07
C TYR A 150 16.18 5.05 46.26
N TYR A 151 16.30 5.83 45.17
CA TYR A 151 16.21 7.30 45.23
C TYR A 151 14.90 7.77 45.88
N LEU A 152 13.76 7.24 45.42
CA LEU A 152 12.43 7.61 45.93
C LEU A 152 12.19 7.20 47.38
N ARG A 153 12.99 6.29 47.94
CA ARG A 153 12.90 5.88 49.34
C ARG A 153 13.71 6.79 50.27
N VAL A 154 14.80 7.34 49.76
CA VAL A 154 15.75 8.17 50.54
C VAL A 154 15.35 9.65 50.51
N HIS A 155 14.75 10.12 49.41
CA HIS A 155 14.36 11.50 49.20
C HIS A 155 12.91 11.78 49.59
N ASP A 156 12.65 13.01 50.07
CA ASP A 156 11.32 13.44 50.49
C ASP A 156 10.55 14.11 49.34
N VAL A 157 9.22 14.14 49.45
CA VAL A 157 8.31 14.71 48.46
C VAL A 157 8.50 16.23 48.29
N GLN A 158 9.10 16.88 49.28
CA GLN A 158 9.41 18.32 49.28
C GLN A 158 10.65 18.67 48.44
N ASP A 159 11.44 17.68 48.01
CA ASP A 159 12.64 17.92 47.19
C ASP A 159 12.26 18.38 45.78
N GLU A 160 12.97 19.40 45.28
CA GLU A 160 12.80 19.87 43.91
C GLU A 160 13.07 18.72 42.91
N GLY A 161 12.10 18.45 42.05
CA GLY A 161 12.19 17.39 41.03
C GLY A 161 11.71 16.00 41.48
N PHE A 162 11.36 15.80 42.76
CA PHE A 162 10.80 14.53 43.23
C PHE A 162 9.59 14.09 42.40
N HIS A 163 8.68 15.02 42.11
CA HIS A 163 7.50 14.74 41.30
C HIS A 163 7.87 14.23 39.90
N SER A 164 8.82 14.86 39.22
CA SER A 164 9.30 14.44 37.89
C SER A 164 9.92 13.04 37.92
N ILE A 165 10.72 12.75 38.94
CA ILE A 165 11.38 11.45 39.11
C ILE A 165 10.35 10.36 39.41
N SER A 166 9.36 10.64 40.26
CA SER A 166 8.29 9.69 40.58
C SER A 166 7.44 9.33 39.35
N GLN A 167 7.12 10.31 38.49
CA GLN A 167 6.43 10.07 37.23
C GLN A 167 7.28 9.24 36.27
N TYR A 168 8.59 9.55 36.18
CA TYR A 168 9.51 8.79 35.34
C TYR A 168 9.65 7.34 35.80
N ALA A 169 9.80 7.11 37.10
CA ALA A 169 9.84 5.77 37.69
C ALA A 169 8.54 4.99 37.40
N ALA A 170 7.37 5.62 37.54
CA ALA A 170 6.09 4.99 37.21
C ALA A 170 6.00 4.58 35.72
N ARG A 171 6.52 5.41 34.80
CA ARG A 171 6.60 5.07 33.37
C ARG A 171 7.52 3.86 33.14
N LEU A 172 8.71 3.84 33.73
CA LEU A 172 9.65 2.71 33.58
C LEU A 172 9.10 1.40 34.17
N ARG A 173 8.39 1.46 35.31
CA ARG A 173 7.68 0.29 35.86
C ARG A 173 6.64 -0.26 34.88
N THR A 174 5.90 0.63 34.20
CA THR A 174 4.92 0.25 33.17
C THR A 174 5.62 -0.40 31.97
N GLU A 175 6.73 0.15 31.51
CA GLU A 175 7.54 -0.45 30.42
C GLU A 175 8.11 -1.81 30.80
N ARG A 176 8.54 -1.98 32.06
CA ARG A 176 9.01 -3.27 32.59
C ARG A 176 7.89 -4.30 32.59
N GLN A 177 6.71 -3.95 33.11
CA GLN A 177 5.53 -4.83 33.09
C GLN A 177 5.13 -5.23 31.67
N HIS A 178 5.24 -4.32 30.71
CA HIS A 178 5.03 -4.63 29.30
C HIS A 178 6.06 -5.65 28.78
N ALA A 179 7.34 -5.44 29.07
CA ALA A 179 8.40 -6.37 28.67
C ALA A 179 8.23 -7.77 29.31
N ASP A 180 7.87 -7.83 30.60
CA ASP A 180 7.56 -9.07 31.30
C ASP A 180 6.36 -9.78 30.69
N SER A 181 5.31 -9.04 30.31
CA SER A 181 4.13 -9.58 29.64
C SER A 181 4.49 -10.23 28.30
N VAL A 182 5.31 -9.58 27.47
CA VAL A 182 5.78 -10.13 26.19
C VAL A 182 6.65 -11.37 26.42
N LEU A 183 7.60 -11.33 27.36
CA LEU A 183 8.42 -12.50 27.69
C LEU A 183 7.59 -13.67 28.21
N SER A 184 6.53 -13.41 28.99
CA SER A 184 5.61 -14.44 29.45
C SER A 184 4.85 -15.09 28.29
N ALA A 185 4.40 -14.30 27.31
CA ALA A 185 3.78 -14.81 26.09
C ALA A 185 4.78 -15.63 25.25
N LEU A 186 6.04 -15.20 25.15
CA LEU A 186 7.12 -15.94 24.49
C LEU A 186 7.43 -17.27 25.19
N LYS A 187 7.36 -17.34 26.53
CA LYS A 187 7.49 -18.61 27.26
C LYS A 187 6.33 -19.56 26.99
N GLN A 188 5.13 -19.06 26.69
CA GLN A 188 4.02 -19.92 26.27
C GLN A 188 4.20 -20.46 24.85
N LEU A 189 5.04 -19.82 24.02
CA LEU A 189 5.35 -20.20 22.64
C LEU A 189 6.43 -21.30 22.53
N THR A 190 6.80 -21.96 23.63
CA THR A 190 7.97 -22.89 23.69
C THR A 190 7.72 -24.23 22.99
N ASP A 191 6.46 -24.62 22.79
CA ASP A 191 6.12 -25.82 22.02
C ASP A 191 5.97 -25.43 20.53
N LEU A 192 7.06 -25.62 19.76
CA LEU A 192 7.18 -25.20 18.36
C LEU A 192 6.18 -25.90 17.40
N SER A 193 5.49 -26.93 17.88
CA SER A 193 4.79 -27.92 17.06
C SER A 193 3.56 -27.38 16.30
N GLN A 194 3.07 -26.16 16.58
CA GLN A 194 1.93 -25.55 15.86
C GLN A 194 2.02 -24.02 15.69
N LEU A 195 3.23 -23.45 15.71
CA LEU A 195 3.39 -22.00 15.60
C LEU A 195 3.15 -21.52 14.17
N THR A 196 2.43 -20.41 14.06
CA THR A 196 2.19 -19.75 12.78
C THR A 196 2.32 -18.24 12.94
N ILE A 197 2.92 -17.59 11.94
CA ILE A 197 2.92 -16.14 11.84
C ILE A 197 1.97 -15.75 10.72
N ARG A 198 1.02 -14.88 11.02
CA ARG A 198 0.05 -14.39 10.06
C ARG A 198 0.12 -12.87 9.93
N ARG A 199 0.49 -12.40 8.75
CA ARG A 199 0.40 -10.99 8.37
C ARG A 199 -1.06 -10.61 8.12
N ARG A 200 -1.55 -9.63 8.87
CA ARG A 200 -2.83 -8.96 8.66
C ARG A 200 -2.59 -7.65 7.95
N ARG A 201 -3.41 -7.38 6.94
CA ARG A 201 -3.37 -6.14 6.15
C ARG A 201 -4.78 -5.59 6.03
N ILE A 202 -4.92 -4.30 6.29
CA ILE A 202 -6.17 -3.55 6.14
C ILE A 202 -5.89 -2.41 5.17
N TYR A 203 -6.70 -2.31 4.11
CA TYR A 203 -6.55 -1.28 3.09
C TYR A 203 -7.69 -0.27 3.22
N THR A 204 -7.34 1.01 3.32
CA THR A 204 -8.28 2.12 3.21
C THR A 204 -7.89 3.01 2.05
N LEU A 205 -8.83 3.28 1.15
CA LEU A 205 -8.64 4.20 0.05
C LEU A 205 -9.03 5.60 0.50
N LEU A 206 -8.20 6.58 0.17
CA LEU A 206 -8.50 8.00 0.30
C LEU A 206 -8.61 8.59 -1.10
N TYR A 207 -9.80 9.04 -1.47
CA TYR A 207 -10.07 9.61 -2.80
C TYR A 207 -10.72 10.99 -2.70
N TYR A 208 -10.53 11.81 -3.74
CA TYR A 208 -10.99 13.19 -3.79
C TYR A 208 -12.13 13.31 -4.82
N SER A 209 -13.36 13.49 -4.33
CA SER A 209 -14.56 13.74 -5.14
C SER A 209 -14.81 15.25 -5.18
N ASP A 210 -14.11 15.99 -6.04
CA ASP A 210 -14.17 17.46 -6.27
C ASP A 210 -14.03 18.41 -5.05
N ARG A 211 -14.10 17.88 -3.84
CA ARG A 211 -13.97 18.56 -2.55
C ARG A 211 -12.53 18.47 -2.08
N LYS A 212 -12.09 19.51 -1.35
CA LYS A 212 -10.75 19.58 -0.75
C LYS A 212 -10.49 18.49 0.31
N THR A 213 -11.53 17.85 0.84
CA THR A 213 -11.44 16.79 1.86
C THR A 213 -11.57 15.40 1.22
N PRO A 214 -10.65 14.46 1.48
CA PRO A 214 -10.76 13.13 0.92
C PRO A 214 -11.79 12.27 1.65
N HIS A 215 -12.51 11.48 0.87
CA HIS A 215 -13.41 10.44 1.35
C HIS A 215 -12.62 9.16 1.65
N ARG A 216 -13.06 8.41 2.66
CA ARG A 216 -12.45 7.15 3.09
C ARG A 216 -13.36 5.97 2.73
N ILE A 217 -12.80 4.93 2.13
CA ILE A 217 -13.52 3.68 1.88
C ILE A 217 -12.61 2.48 2.09
N VAL A 218 -13.12 1.45 2.76
CA VAL A 218 -12.35 0.22 3.02
C VAL A 218 -12.26 -0.62 1.74
N ALA A 219 -11.09 -1.18 1.48
CA ALA A 219 -10.83 -2.06 0.37
C ALA A 219 -10.34 -3.44 0.82
N LYS A 220 -10.59 -4.42 -0.03
CA LYS A 220 -10.15 -5.81 0.11
C LYS A 220 -9.12 -6.10 -0.98
N LEU A 221 -8.14 -6.89 -0.61
CA LEU A 221 -7.20 -7.45 -1.57
C LEU A 221 -7.88 -8.54 -2.40
N ILE A 222 -7.79 -8.45 -3.72
CA ILE A 222 -8.32 -9.45 -4.65
C ILE A 222 -7.20 -10.32 -5.22
N ARG A 223 -6.10 -9.70 -5.63
CA ARG A 223 -5.00 -10.43 -6.28
C ARG A 223 -3.66 -9.74 -6.06
N ARG A 224 -2.60 -10.54 -6.04
CA ARG A 224 -1.20 -10.11 -6.07
C ARG A 224 -0.54 -10.67 -7.32
N ASP A 225 0.25 -9.85 -7.99
CA ASP A 225 1.22 -10.28 -9.01
C ASP A 225 2.62 -10.07 -8.42
N THR A 226 3.21 -11.15 -7.91
CA THR A 226 4.54 -11.13 -7.30
C THR A 226 5.65 -10.86 -8.32
N ARG A 227 5.42 -11.17 -9.61
CA ARG A 227 6.43 -10.99 -10.67
C ARG A 227 6.66 -9.51 -10.98
N ASN A 228 5.59 -8.73 -11.05
CA ASN A 228 5.67 -7.29 -11.30
C ASN A 228 5.48 -6.44 -10.03
N GLY A 229 5.22 -7.07 -8.88
CA GLY A 229 4.97 -6.36 -7.62
C GLY A 229 3.69 -5.53 -7.64
N LEU A 230 2.67 -6.00 -8.37
CA LEU A 230 1.39 -5.31 -8.50
C LEU A 230 0.34 -5.93 -7.59
N VAL A 231 -0.60 -5.09 -7.17
CA VAL A 231 -1.71 -5.49 -6.32
C VAL A 231 -3.01 -4.96 -6.90
N LEU A 232 -4.03 -5.83 -6.94
CA LEU A 232 -5.41 -5.48 -7.27
C LEU A 232 -6.23 -5.44 -5.98
N LEU A 233 -6.71 -4.24 -5.65
CA LEU A 233 -7.66 -4.00 -4.57
C LEU A 233 -9.07 -3.80 -5.14
N GLN A 234 -10.08 -4.04 -4.32
CA GLN A 234 -11.47 -3.73 -4.62
C GLN A 234 -12.15 -3.12 -3.41
N THR A 235 -12.98 -2.10 -3.60
CA THR A 235 -13.81 -1.56 -2.51
C THR A 235 -14.67 -2.64 -1.87
N ALA A 236 -14.94 -2.51 -0.56
CA ALA A 236 -15.70 -3.50 0.18
C ALA A 236 -17.14 -3.69 -0.35
N ASP A 237 -17.74 -2.62 -0.85
CA ASP A 237 -19.07 -2.57 -1.47
C ASP A 237 -19.08 -2.92 -2.98
N ARG A 238 -17.90 -3.06 -3.59
CA ARG A 238 -17.71 -3.28 -5.04
C ARG A 238 -18.29 -2.17 -5.93
N GLN A 239 -18.50 -0.98 -5.38
CA GLN A 239 -18.97 0.19 -6.12
C GLN A 239 -17.81 1.13 -6.43
N THR A 240 -17.92 1.78 -7.59
CA THR A 240 -17.02 2.86 -8.02
C THR A 240 -17.64 4.16 -7.49
N PRO A 241 -16.97 4.91 -6.60
CA PRO A 241 -17.51 6.17 -6.09
C PRO A 241 -17.89 7.16 -7.19
N ASP A 242 -18.77 8.12 -6.88
CA ASP A 242 -19.10 9.19 -7.81
C ASP A 242 -17.93 10.18 -7.93
N GLY A 243 -17.80 10.80 -9.10
CA GLY A 243 -16.79 11.84 -9.37
C GLY A 243 -15.37 11.33 -9.61
N ILE A 244 -15.11 10.02 -9.55
CA ILE A 244 -13.81 9.46 -9.93
C ILE A 244 -13.75 9.10 -11.42
N CYS A 245 -12.55 9.19 -12.00
CA CYS A 245 -12.29 8.74 -13.36
C CYS A 245 -11.66 7.34 -13.34
N THR A 246 -11.98 6.51 -14.33
CA THR A 246 -11.49 5.13 -14.40
C THR A 246 -10.65 4.91 -15.63
N VAL A 247 -9.50 4.26 -15.47
CA VAL A 247 -8.57 4.00 -16.56
C VAL A 247 -8.96 2.72 -17.33
N HIS A 248 -8.90 2.81 -18.65
CA HIS A 248 -9.15 1.71 -19.58
C HIS A 248 -7.86 0.98 -20.00
N LEU A 249 -7.86 -0.35 -19.92
CA LEU A 249 -6.78 -1.22 -20.40
C LEU A 249 -6.96 -1.58 -21.89
N LEU A 250 -6.75 -0.60 -22.77
CA LEU A 250 -6.94 -0.78 -24.21
C LEU A 250 -6.08 -1.92 -24.78
N PRO A 251 -6.64 -2.79 -25.65
CA PRO A 251 -5.95 -3.98 -26.14
C PRO A 251 -4.90 -3.68 -27.21
N TRP A 252 -4.98 -2.52 -27.87
CA TRP A 252 -4.03 -2.14 -28.91
C TRP A 252 -2.75 -1.53 -28.34
N ARG A 253 -1.61 -1.88 -28.96
CA ARG A 253 -0.32 -1.28 -28.64
C ARG A 253 -0.31 0.19 -29.06
N ARG A 254 0.16 1.06 -28.19
CA ARG A 254 0.51 2.44 -28.54
C ARG A 254 2.00 2.66 -28.30
N PRO A 255 2.70 3.37 -29.20
CA PRO A 255 4.08 3.74 -28.96
C PRO A 255 4.16 4.59 -27.70
N ILE A 256 5.12 4.28 -26.84
CA ILE A 256 5.38 5.04 -25.62
C ILE A 256 6.10 6.31 -26.03
N THR A 257 5.52 7.46 -25.71
CA THR A 257 6.19 8.75 -25.92
C THR A 257 7.36 8.90 -24.95
N PRO A 258 8.45 9.58 -25.35
CA PRO A 258 9.59 9.80 -24.46
C PRO A 258 9.23 10.66 -23.25
N VAL A 259 8.22 11.53 -23.37
CA VAL A 259 7.66 12.31 -22.26
C VAL A 259 6.47 11.57 -21.65
N VAL A 260 6.46 11.44 -20.33
CA VAL A 260 5.40 10.84 -19.55
C VAL A 260 4.94 11.78 -18.44
N LYS A 261 3.65 11.75 -18.13
CA LYS A 261 3.02 12.46 -17.02
C LYS A 261 2.56 11.42 -15.98
N SER A 262 2.68 11.76 -14.72
CA SER A 262 2.15 10.99 -13.60
C SER A 262 1.34 11.92 -12.70
N VAL A 263 0.40 11.35 -11.96
CA VAL A 263 -0.19 12.02 -10.80
C VAL A 263 0.20 11.26 -9.53
N SER A 264 0.62 12.00 -8.53
CA SER A 264 1.02 11.46 -7.23
C SER A 264 0.77 12.52 -6.14
N HIS A 265 0.97 12.13 -4.89
CA HIS A 265 0.85 12.99 -3.72
C HIS A 265 2.26 13.22 -3.16
N PRO A 266 2.89 14.38 -3.41
CA PRO A 266 4.23 14.65 -2.90
C PRO A 266 4.31 14.49 -1.38
N GLY A 267 5.41 13.90 -0.89
CA GLY A 267 5.65 13.68 0.53
C GLY A 267 4.90 12.50 1.16
N ILE A 268 3.97 11.86 0.44
CA ILE A 268 3.09 10.82 1.01
C ILE A 268 3.83 9.59 1.54
N ALA A 269 4.98 9.25 0.93
CA ALA A 269 5.81 8.14 1.39
C ALA A 269 6.65 8.48 2.65
N PHE A 270 6.78 9.76 3.01
CA PHE A 270 7.71 10.23 4.03
C PHE A 270 7.04 10.85 5.26
N GLN A 271 5.77 11.26 5.17
CA GLN A 271 5.04 11.83 6.30
C GLN A 271 3.67 11.17 6.50
N PRO A 272 3.38 10.65 7.70
CA PRO A 272 2.02 10.25 8.09
C PRO A 272 1.15 11.46 8.51
N ILE A 273 1.67 12.69 8.42
CA ILE A 273 0.97 13.91 8.84
C ILE A 273 -0.13 14.20 7.84
N SER A 274 -1.33 13.72 8.18
CA SER A 274 -2.58 13.94 7.47
C SER A 274 -2.46 13.75 5.97
N ALA A 275 -2.50 12.50 5.50
CA ALA A 275 -2.82 12.21 4.09
C ALA A 275 -4.07 12.98 3.57
N HIS A 276 -4.88 13.49 4.49
CA HIS A 276 -6.00 14.41 4.32
C HIS A 276 -5.68 15.81 3.77
N SER A 277 -4.45 16.32 3.89
CA SER A 277 -4.04 17.64 3.39
C SER A 277 -3.21 17.57 2.10
N LEU A 278 -2.83 16.37 1.67
CA LEU A 278 -2.02 16.17 0.47
C LEU A 278 -2.92 16.19 -0.77
N HIS A 279 -2.70 17.14 -1.66
CA HIS A 279 -3.42 17.21 -2.93
C HIS A 279 -2.65 16.47 -4.04
N PRO A 280 -3.36 15.83 -4.98
CA PRO A 280 -2.73 15.21 -6.13
C PRO A 280 -2.07 16.29 -7.00
N GLN A 281 -0.85 16.04 -7.47
CA GLN A 281 -0.10 16.93 -8.35
C GLN A 281 0.34 16.21 -9.62
N HIS A 282 0.34 16.94 -10.74
CA HIS A 282 0.93 16.49 -11.98
C HIS A 282 2.44 16.60 -11.92
N ILE A 283 3.13 15.53 -12.29
CA ILE A 283 4.58 15.47 -12.34
C ILE A 283 4.96 14.95 -13.72
N ALA A 284 5.80 15.70 -14.41
CA ALA A 284 6.32 15.34 -15.73
C ALA A 284 7.66 14.63 -15.58
N GLY A 285 7.88 13.62 -16.41
CA GLY A 285 9.10 12.83 -16.45
C GLY A 285 9.37 12.35 -17.86
N SER A 286 10.38 11.50 -17.99
CA SER A 286 10.71 10.88 -19.27
C SER A 286 10.86 9.37 -19.14
N CYS A 287 10.45 8.64 -20.18
CA CYS A 287 10.58 7.20 -20.26
C CYS A 287 11.51 6.82 -21.42
N ARG A 288 12.58 6.09 -21.12
CA ARG A 288 13.52 5.57 -22.12
C ARG A 288 13.80 4.10 -21.83
N ARG A 289 13.58 3.24 -22.84
CA ARG A 289 13.78 1.78 -22.74
C ARG A 289 13.12 1.14 -21.49
N GLY A 290 11.91 1.61 -21.14
CA GLY A 290 11.14 1.11 -19.98
C GLY A 290 11.60 1.62 -18.60
N ARG A 291 12.66 2.43 -18.54
CA ARG A 291 13.06 3.15 -17.33
C ARG A 291 12.47 4.54 -17.32
N VAL A 292 12.08 5.01 -16.14
CA VAL A 292 11.45 6.30 -15.95
C VAL A 292 12.39 7.22 -15.17
N TYR A 293 12.54 8.44 -15.65
CA TYR A 293 13.44 9.48 -15.14
C TYR A 293 12.64 10.75 -14.83
N GLY A 294 13.16 11.59 -13.94
CA GLY A 294 12.49 12.83 -13.53
C GLY A 294 11.42 12.65 -12.47
N PHE A 295 11.33 11.47 -11.85
CA PHE A 295 10.42 11.14 -10.75
C PHE A 295 11.19 10.84 -9.46
N PRO A 296 11.59 11.88 -8.71
CA PRO A 296 12.12 11.70 -7.36
C PRO A 296 11.09 10.97 -6.50
N LYS A 297 11.55 10.06 -5.62
CA LYS A 297 10.68 9.31 -4.69
C LYS A 297 9.83 10.21 -3.80
N LEU A 298 10.30 11.43 -3.53
CA LEU A 298 9.56 12.44 -2.77
C LEU A 298 8.29 12.92 -3.50
N LEU A 299 8.30 12.96 -4.83
CA LEU A 299 7.21 13.49 -5.64
C LEU A 299 6.31 12.37 -6.18
N VAL A 300 6.92 11.29 -6.68
CA VAL A 300 6.20 10.15 -7.25
C VAL A 300 6.50 8.90 -6.46
N THR A 301 5.46 8.29 -5.91
CA THR A 301 5.54 7.00 -5.23
C THR A 301 5.20 5.85 -6.17
N ASP A 302 5.63 4.64 -5.79
CA ASP A 302 5.20 3.44 -6.48
C ASP A 302 3.66 3.35 -6.51
N GLY A 303 3.16 2.76 -7.59
CA GLY A 303 1.74 2.59 -7.85
C GLY A 303 1.08 3.76 -8.58
N ALA A 304 1.79 4.87 -8.80
CA ALA A 304 1.29 5.99 -9.56
C ALA A 304 1.04 5.64 -11.04
N PRO A 305 -0.10 6.06 -11.63
CA PRO A 305 -0.40 5.80 -13.03
C PRO A 305 0.44 6.70 -13.95
N LEU A 306 0.90 6.13 -15.05
CA LEU A 306 1.70 6.81 -16.07
C LEU A 306 0.89 7.02 -17.35
N PHE A 307 0.90 8.26 -17.81
CA PHE A 307 0.26 8.70 -19.04
C PHE A 307 1.30 9.27 -20.00
N SER A 308 1.05 9.19 -21.29
CA SER A 308 1.80 9.95 -22.28
C SER A 308 1.46 11.44 -22.19
N ALA A 309 2.26 12.29 -22.84
CA ALA A 309 2.01 13.73 -22.88
C ALA A 309 0.60 14.12 -23.40
N ASN A 310 0.02 13.27 -24.27
CA ASN A 310 -1.32 13.45 -24.84
C ASN A 310 -2.44 12.74 -24.05
N GLY A 311 -2.18 12.33 -22.80
CA GLY A 311 -3.20 11.77 -21.92
C GLY A 311 -3.58 10.31 -22.21
N THR A 312 -2.79 9.55 -22.96
CA THR A 312 -3.05 8.10 -23.09
C THR A 312 -2.42 7.37 -21.91
N PHE A 313 -3.15 6.48 -21.25
CA PHE A 313 -2.55 5.60 -20.24
C PHE A 313 -1.46 4.70 -20.86
N VAL A 314 -0.31 4.59 -20.20
CA VAL A 314 0.88 3.85 -20.66
C VAL A 314 1.25 2.72 -19.71
N GLY A 315 0.95 2.84 -18.42
CA GLY A 315 1.23 1.81 -17.42
C GLY A 315 1.34 2.37 -16.02
N ILE A 316 2.06 1.68 -15.15
CA ILE A 316 2.20 2.04 -13.74
C ILE A 316 3.68 2.18 -13.38
N PHE A 317 3.99 3.17 -12.54
CA PHE A 317 5.33 3.39 -12.01
C PHE A 317 5.60 2.46 -10.83
N SER A 318 6.72 1.74 -10.87
CA SER A 318 7.18 0.91 -9.76
C SER A 318 8.70 0.81 -9.79
N ASN A 319 9.36 1.17 -8.69
CA ASN A 319 10.81 1.06 -8.49
C ASN A 319 11.64 1.65 -9.66
N GLY A 320 11.26 2.85 -10.15
CA GLY A 320 11.98 3.53 -11.23
C GLY A 320 11.72 2.94 -12.63
N ARG A 321 10.79 1.99 -12.75
CA ARG A 321 10.46 1.31 -14.01
C ARG A 321 9.00 1.54 -14.38
N LEU A 322 8.75 1.51 -15.68
CA LEU A 322 7.41 1.44 -16.24
C LEU A 322 6.98 -0.02 -16.33
N ILE A 323 5.94 -0.39 -15.60
CA ILE A 323 5.24 -1.65 -15.81
C ILE A 323 4.12 -1.37 -16.82
N SER A 324 4.17 -2.06 -17.96
CA SER A 324 3.30 -1.78 -19.10
C SER A 324 1.84 -2.17 -18.85
N ARG A 325 0.91 -1.57 -19.60
CA ARG A 325 -0.52 -1.95 -19.58
C ARG A 325 -0.77 -3.45 -19.74
N ARG A 326 0.03 -4.13 -20.56
CA ARG A 326 -0.10 -5.58 -20.79
C ARG A 326 0.27 -6.38 -19.54
N GLN A 327 1.26 -5.91 -18.79
CA GLN A 327 1.59 -6.54 -17.50
C GLN A 327 0.47 -6.29 -16.48
N VAL A 328 -0.10 -5.08 -16.48
CA VAL A 328 -1.26 -4.76 -15.63
C VAL A 328 -2.48 -5.63 -15.98
N SER A 329 -2.73 -5.95 -17.26
CA SER A 329 -3.88 -6.78 -17.65
C SER A 329 -3.81 -8.22 -17.12
N HIS A 330 -2.62 -8.74 -16.84
CA HIS A 330 -2.48 -10.07 -16.20
C HIS A 330 -3.15 -10.13 -14.81
N LEU A 331 -3.31 -9.00 -14.11
CA LEU A 331 -4.09 -8.96 -12.86
C LEU A 331 -5.56 -9.34 -13.03
N PHE A 332 -6.11 -9.24 -14.25
CA PHE A 332 -7.53 -9.53 -14.54
C PHE A 332 -7.75 -10.85 -15.26
N GLU A 333 -6.68 -11.48 -15.76
CA GLU A 333 -6.73 -12.81 -16.37
C GLU A 333 -6.95 -13.86 -15.28
N LYS A 334 -7.91 -14.78 -15.45
CA LYS A 334 -8.05 -15.89 -14.50
C LYS A 334 -6.76 -16.74 -14.58
N GLU A 335 -6.12 -17.01 -13.44
CA GLU A 335 -5.19 -18.14 -13.36
C GLU A 335 -5.99 -19.37 -13.79
N LYS A 336 -5.52 -20.04 -14.83
CA LYS A 336 -6.12 -21.26 -15.35
C LYS A 336 -5.79 -22.43 -14.43
#